data_AF-A0A7J8L7R6-F1
#
_entry.id   AF-A0A7J8L7R6-F1
#
_cell.length_a   1.000
_cell.length_b   1.000
_cell.length_c   1.000
_cell.angle_alpha   90.00
_cell.angle_beta   90.00
_cell.angle_gamma   90.00
#
_symmetry.space_group_name_H-M   'P 1'
#
loop_
_entity.id
_entity.type
_entity.pdbx_description
1 polymer ?
#
loop_
_entity_poly.entity_id
_entity_poly.type
_entity_poly.pdbx_seq_one_letter_code
_entity_poly.pdbx_strand_id
1 'polypeptide(L)'
;MATALDVPIPELSPPGIGDTLPTDLRTRQQRIAEITEMIHVASLLHDDVLDDADTRRGVGSLNAVMGNKLAVLAGDFLLSRACLTLASLKNTEVVTLIATVVENLVTGETMQLTTASNKRFSMEYYMQKTYNKTASLMSNSCKSVALLAGHTAEIAMLAFEYGKNLVCKSHKYFLGQKGKEFLRVSNGNLFEIMLHVTKYVSWRTLWTVVTPINMYA
;
A
#
# COMPACT_ATOMS: atom_id res chain seq x y z
N MET A 1 -17.03 59.23 21.31
CA MET A 1 -16.57 58.32 20.23
C MET A 1 -16.86 56.90 20.65
N ALA A 2 -17.74 56.21 19.90
CA ALA A 2 -17.75 54.76 19.63
C ALA A 2 -19.17 54.39 19.17
N THR A 3 -19.39 54.54 17.86
CA THR A 3 -20.60 54.09 17.16
C THR A 3 -20.48 52.57 17.00
N ALA A 4 -21.41 51.81 17.57
CA ALA A 4 -21.50 50.37 17.36
C ALA A 4 -22.06 50.11 15.95
N LEU A 5 -21.29 49.42 15.12
CA LEU A 5 -21.67 48.98 13.78
C LEU A 5 -22.48 47.68 13.89
N ASP A 6 -23.76 47.74 13.51
CA ASP A 6 -24.58 46.57 13.16
C ASP A 6 -23.94 45.87 11.95
N VAL A 7 -23.28 44.74 12.19
CA VAL A 7 -22.77 43.86 11.13
C VAL A 7 -23.81 42.74 10.92
N PRO A 8 -24.41 42.60 9.72
CA PRO A 8 -25.32 41.51 9.43
C PRO A 8 -24.56 40.17 9.47
N ILE A 9 -25.07 39.22 10.26
CA ILE A 9 -24.58 37.83 10.27
C ILE A 9 -24.99 37.19 8.93
N PRO A 10 -24.07 36.62 8.14
CA PRO A 10 -24.44 35.92 6.92
C PRO A 10 -25.30 34.69 7.25
N GLU A 11 -26.49 34.59 6.67
CA GLU A 11 -27.30 33.37 6.73
C GLU A 11 -26.51 32.20 6.15
N LEU A 12 -26.43 31.11 6.91
CA LEU A 12 -25.85 29.84 6.47
C LEU A 12 -26.74 29.30 5.33
N SER A 13 -26.22 29.32 4.10
CA SER A 13 -26.88 28.63 2.98
C SER A 13 -27.02 27.13 3.31
N PRO A 14 -28.16 26.48 2.98
CA PRO A 14 -28.36 25.07 3.25
C PRO A 14 -27.27 24.24 2.54
N PRO A 15 -26.86 23.08 3.10
CA PRO A 15 -25.77 22.29 2.54
C PRO A 15 -26.11 21.91 1.10
N GLY A 16 -25.37 22.50 0.16
CA GLY A 16 -25.52 22.23 -1.25
C GLY A 16 -25.19 20.77 -1.53
N ILE A 17 -26.01 20.13 -2.36
CA ILE A 17 -25.86 18.75 -2.84
C ILE A 17 -24.50 18.49 -3.56
N GLY A 18 -23.69 19.54 -3.78
CA GLY A 18 -22.35 19.46 -4.39
C GLY A 18 -21.19 19.10 -3.45
N ASP A 19 -21.32 19.25 -2.12
CA ASP A 19 -20.19 19.05 -1.18
C ASP A 19 -20.02 17.61 -0.66
N THR A 20 -20.98 16.72 -0.95
CA THR A 20 -20.98 15.34 -0.44
C THR A 20 -20.18 14.38 -1.31
N LEU A 21 -20.14 14.60 -2.62
CA LEU A 21 -19.43 13.76 -3.61
C LEU A 21 -17.89 13.72 -3.42
N PRO A 22 -17.20 14.85 -3.14
CA PRO A 22 -15.75 14.84 -2.91
C PRO A 22 -15.36 14.09 -1.62
N THR A 23 -16.22 14.16 -0.60
CA THR A 23 -15.98 13.55 0.71
C THR A 23 -16.20 12.03 0.67
N ASP A 24 -17.20 11.56 -0.06
CA ASP A 24 -17.44 10.11 -0.26
C ASP A 24 -16.29 9.45 -1.03
N LEU A 25 -15.82 10.06 -2.12
CA LEU A 25 -14.69 9.55 -2.88
C LEU A 25 -13.41 9.49 -2.03
N ARG A 26 -13.11 10.56 -1.29
CA ARG A 26 -11.96 10.60 -0.37
C ARG A 26 -12.04 9.49 0.68
N THR A 27 -13.22 9.24 1.23
CA THR A 27 -13.44 8.16 2.21
C THR A 27 -13.16 6.80 1.59
N ARG A 28 -13.70 6.50 0.40
CA ARG A 28 -13.45 5.23 -0.31
C ARG A 28 -11.97 5.03 -0.65
N GLN A 29 -11.28 6.11 -1.01
CA GLN A 29 -9.84 6.09 -1.26
C GLN A 29 -9.01 5.87 0.01
N GLN A 30 -9.41 6.47 1.14
CA GLN A 30 -8.81 6.20 2.45
C GLN A 30 -8.99 4.76 2.88
N ARG A 31 -10.16 4.14 2.61
CA ARG A 31 -10.37 2.71 2.85
C ARG A 31 -9.37 1.82 2.12
N ILE A 32 -8.95 2.19 0.90
CA ILE A 32 -7.88 1.44 0.22
C ILE A 32 -6.56 1.57 0.96
N ALA A 33 -6.19 2.77 1.42
CA ALA A 33 -4.97 2.94 2.22
C ALA A 33 -5.00 2.12 3.52
N GLU A 34 -6.15 2.06 4.20
CA GLU A 34 -6.36 1.22 5.39
C GLU A 34 -6.20 -0.27 5.05
N ILE A 35 -6.81 -0.73 3.94
CA ILE A 35 -6.71 -2.12 3.46
C ILE A 35 -5.26 -2.48 3.15
N THR A 36 -4.55 -1.62 2.42
CA THR A 36 -3.14 -1.81 2.08
C THR A 36 -2.28 -1.96 3.33
N GLU A 37 -2.49 -1.13 4.35
CA GLU A 37 -1.73 -1.20 5.59
C GLU A 37 -2.08 -2.45 6.42
N MET A 38 -3.36 -2.84 6.50
CA MET A 38 -3.75 -4.08 7.17
C MET A 38 -3.09 -5.31 6.54
N ILE A 39 -3.05 -5.38 5.21
CA ILE A 39 -2.36 -6.46 4.48
C ILE A 39 -0.85 -6.41 4.72
N HIS A 40 -0.25 -5.21 4.70
CA HIS A 40 1.17 -5.04 4.98
C HIS A 40 1.55 -5.50 6.40
N VAL A 41 0.78 -5.09 7.41
CA VAL A 41 1.05 -5.50 8.79
C VAL A 41 0.80 -6.99 8.98
N ALA A 42 -0.25 -7.56 8.36
CA ALA A 42 -0.49 -8.99 8.38
C ALA A 42 0.71 -9.77 7.81
N SER A 43 1.25 -9.35 6.65
CA SER A 43 2.41 -10.01 6.06
C SER A 43 3.65 -9.90 6.96
N LEU A 44 3.86 -8.77 7.64
CA LEU A 44 4.97 -8.63 8.60
C LEU A 44 4.85 -9.57 9.81
N LEU A 45 3.64 -9.77 10.34
CA LEU A 45 3.39 -10.69 11.45
C LEU A 45 3.64 -12.14 11.05
N HIS A 46 3.26 -12.51 9.83
CA HIS A 46 3.53 -13.85 9.29
C HIS A 46 5.03 -14.02 8.96
N ASP A 47 5.69 -13.03 8.37
CA ASP A 47 7.13 -13.03 8.11
C ASP A 47 7.93 -13.18 9.41
N ASP A 48 7.54 -12.51 10.51
CA ASP A 48 8.19 -12.64 11.83
C ASP A 48 8.22 -14.09 12.32
N VAL A 49 7.16 -14.86 12.07
CA VAL A 49 7.06 -16.28 12.43
C VAL A 49 7.87 -17.16 11.49
N LEU A 50 7.92 -16.84 10.19
CA LEU A 50 8.67 -17.61 9.20
C LEU A 50 10.19 -17.42 9.33
N ASP A 51 10.63 -16.22 9.72
CA ASP A 51 12.05 -15.85 9.83
C ASP A 51 12.61 -16.08 11.26
N ASP A 52 11.83 -16.63 12.20
CA ASP A 52 12.18 -16.76 13.63
C ASP A 52 12.76 -15.46 14.22
N ALA A 53 12.16 -14.32 13.88
CA ALA A 53 12.68 -13.02 14.29
C ALA A 53 12.45 -12.79 15.79
N ASP A 54 13.51 -12.49 16.56
CA ASP A 54 13.42 -12.12 18.00
C ASP A 54 12.99 -10.67 18.23
N THR A 55 13.24 -9.79 17.25
CA THR A 55 12.94 -8.36 17.35
C THR A 55 12.39 -7.80 16.04
N ARG A 56 11.44 -6.88 16.15
CA ARG A 56 10.92 -6.11 15.02
C ARG A 56 10.88 -4.64 15.42
N ARG A 57 11.65 -3.81 14.71
CA ARG A 57 11.74 -2.34 14.94
C ARG A 57 12.27 -1.96 16.34
N GLY A 58 13.23 -2.74 16.86
CA GLY A 58 13.85 -2.49 18.16
C GLY A 58 12.99 -2.86 19.38
N VAL A 59 11.80 -3.41 19.14
CA VAL A 59 10.90 -3.97 20.15
C VAL A 59 10.84 -5.49 19.92
N GLY A 60 10.59 -6.27 20.97
CA GLY A 60 10.36 -7.71 20.84
C GLY A 60 9.27 -7.96 19.80
N SER A 61 9.55 -8.84 18.84
CA SER A 61 8.58 -9.24 17.82
C SER A 61 7.37 -9.93 18.47
N LEU A 62 6.21 -9.91 17.81
CA LEU A 62 4.99 -10.43 18.43
C LEU A 62 5.10 -11.94 18.71
N ASN A 63 5.80 -12.69 17.85
CA ASN A 63 6.10 -14.09 18.06
C ASN A 63 7.02 -14.32 19.27
N ALA A 64 8.02 -13.47 19.49
CA ALA A 64 8.89 -13.59 20.67
C ALA A 64 8.16 -13.25 21.98
N VAL A 65 7.23 -12.30 21.96
CA VAL A 65 6.51 -11.85 23.16
C VAL A 65 5.29 -12.71 23.48
N MET A 66 4.53 -13.13 22.47
CA MET A 66 3.23 -13.78 22.62
C MET A 66 3.13 -15.17 22.00
N GLY A 67 4.21 -15.63 21.35
CA GLY A 67 4.28 -16.94 20.70
C GLY A 67 3.74 -16.96 19.26
N ASN A 68 4.27 -17.91 18.47
CA ASN A 68 3.97 -18.04 17.04
C ASN A 68 2.47 -18.19 16.73
N LYS A 69 1.73 -18.92 17.58
CA LYS A 69 0.28 -19.14 17.38
C LYS A 69 -0.51 -17.85 17.38
N LEU A 70 -0.24 -16.93 18.33
CA LEU A 70 -0.97 -15.67 18.40
C LEU A 70 -0.58 -14.74 17.26
N ALA A 71 0.70 -14.75 16.85
CA ALA A 71 1.17 -13.95 15.73
C ALA A 71 0.48 -14.35 14.40
N VAL A 72 0.34 -15.65 14.14
CA VAL A 72 -0.41 -16.17 12.97
C VAL A 72 -1.87 -15.73 13.02
N LEU A 73 -2.56 -15.94 14.15
CA LEU A 73 -3.97 -15.56 14.31
C LEU A 73 -4.20 -14.04 14.18
N ALA A 74 -3.25 -13.22 14.66
CA ALA A 74 -3.32 -11.78 14.52
C ALA A 74 -3.19 -11.34 13.04
N GLY A 75 -2.31 -11.99 12.27
CA GLY A 75 -2.21 -11.78 10.83
C GLY A 75 -3.49 -12.17 10.10
N ASP A 76 -4.06 -13.34 10.42
CA ASP A 76 -5.32 -13.82 9.83
C ASP A 76 -6.49 -12.88 10.15
N PHE A 77 -6.54 -12.36 11.38
CA PHE A 77 -7.54 -11.37 11.78
C PHE A 77 -7.44 -10.09 10.94
N LEU A 78 -6.23 -9.54 10.77
CA LEU A 78 -6.02 -8.33 9.95
C LEU A 78 -6.39 -8.57 8.49
N LEU A 79 -6.02 -9.72 7.93
CA LEU A 79 -6.39 -10.10 6.56
C LEU A 79 -7.91 -10.23 6.41
N SER A 80 -8.59 -10.86 7.37
CA SER A 80 -10.05 -10.96 7.38
C SER A 80 -10.72 -9.58 7.42
N ARG A 81 -10.17 -8.65 8.21
CA ARG A 81 -10.68 -7.28 8.33
C ARG A 81 -10.46 -6.48 7.04
N ALA A 82 -9.32 -6.69 6.38
CA ALA A 82 -9.04 -6.14 5.07
C ALA A 82 -10.06 -6.64 4.03
N CYS A 83 -10.35 -7.95 3.99
CA CYS A 83 -11.35 -8.54 3.09
C CYS A 83 -12.76 -7.97 3.32
N LEU A 84 -13.19 -7.81 4.57
CA LEU A 84 -14.49 -7.21 4.90
C LEU A 84 -14.58 -5.76 4.42
N THR A 85 -13.52 -4.98 4.65
CA THR A 85 -13.46 -3.58 4.23
C THR A 85 -13.45 -3.48 2.70
N LEU A 86 -12.72 -4.36 2.02
CA LEU A 86 -12.66 -4.44 0.56
C LEU A 86 -14.02 -4.79 -0.05
N ALA A 87 -14.74 -5.76 0.52
CA ALA A 87 -16.09 -6.13 0.09
C ALA A 87 -17.08 -4.96 0.24
N SER A 88 -16.93 -4.13 1.29
CA SER A 88 -17.79 -2.96 1.52
C SER A 88 -17.67 -1.88 0.42
N LEU A 89 -16.57 -1.87 -0.33
CA LEU A 89 -16.35 -0.91 -1.43
C LEU A 89 -17.18 -1.22 -2.68
N LYS A 90 -17.77 -2.43 -2.76
CA LYS A 90 -18.66 -2.89 -3.85
C LYS A 90 -18.08 -2.66 -5.26
N ASN A 91 -16.77 -2.80 -5.40
CA ASN A 91 -16.07 -2.72 -6.69
C ASN A 91 -15.29 -4.03 -6.90
N THR A 92 -15.79 -4.88 -7.79
CA THR A 92 -15.24 -6.21 -8.06
C THR A 92 -13.85 -6.14 -8.69
N GLU A 93 -13.57 -5.15 -9.54
CA GLU A 93 -12.26 -4.97 -10.15
C GLU A 93 -11.19 -4.69 -9.08
N VAL A 94 -11.51 -3.81 -8.13
CA VAL A 94 -10.63 -3.49 -6.99
C VAL A 94 -10.46 -4.69 -6.07
N VAL A 95 -11.52 -5.46 -5.83
CA VAL A 95 -11.45 -6.71 -5.05
C VAL A 95 -10.46 -7.69 -5.71
N THR A 96 -10.58 -7.88 -7.03
CA THR A 96 -9.68 -8.76 -7.79
C THR A 96 -8.23 -8.29 -7.70
N LEU A 97 -7.96 -6.99 -7.86
CA LEU A 97 -6.59 -6.45 -7.78
C LEU A 97 -5.94 -6.72 -6.43
N ILE A 98 -6.66 -6.49 -5.33
CA ILE A 98 -6.14 -6.73 -3.98
C ILE A 98 -6.03 -8.23 -3.68
N ALA A 99 -6.94 -9.07 -4.17
CA ALA A 99 -6.82 -10.53 -4.06
C ALA A 99 -5.55 -11.04 -4.77
N THR A 100 -5.26 -10.53 -5.98
CA THR A 100 -4.01 -10.81 -6.70
C THR A 100 -2.77 -10.36 -5.92
N VAL A 101 -2.86 -9.29 -5.13
CA VAL A 101 -1.74 -8.90 -4.24
C VAL A 101 -1.49 -9.96 -3.18
N VAL A 102 -2.53 -10.46 -2.51
CA VAL A 102 -2.37 -11.48 -1.47
C VAL A 102 -1.74 -12.75 -2.05
N GLU A 103 -2.19 -13.18 -3.24
CA GLU A 103 -1.57 -14.29 -3.98
C GLU A 103 -0.09 -14.02 -4.30
N ASN A 104 0.24 -12.82 -4.77
CA ASN A 104 1.62 -12.43 -5.07
C ASN A 104 2.51 -12.44 -3.83
N LEU A 105 2.02 -11.99 -2.67
CA LEU A 105 2.78 -12.01 -1.42
C LEU A 105 3.14 -13.45 -1.02
N VAL A 106 2.16 -14.34 -1.02
CA VAL A 106 2.37 -15.77 -0.73
C VAL A 106 3.31 -16.42 -1.75
N THR A 107 3.16 -16.07 -3.03
CA THR A 107 4.05 -16.56 -4.10
C THR A 107 5.49 -16.07 -3.88
N GLY A 108 5.67 -14.80 -3.54
CA GLY A 108 6.99 -14.22 -3.25
C GLY A 108 7.70 -14.89 -2.09
N GLU A 109 6.95 -15.26 -1.04
CA GLU A 109 7.48 -15.99 0.11
C GLU A 109 7.79 -17.45 -0.24
N THR A 110 6.89 -18.12 -0.98
CA THR A 110 7.12 -19.49 -1.45
C THR A 110 8.35 -19.59 -2.35
N MET A 111 8.59 -18.59 -3.21
CA MET A 111 9.81 -18.51 -4.02
C MET A 111 11.06 -18.48 -3.13
N GLN A 112 11.05 -17.70 -2.04
CA GLN A 112 12.17 -17.62 -1.10
C GLN A 112 12.50 -18.99 -0.47
N LEU A 113 11.47 -19.75 -0.08
CA LEU A 113 11.59 -21.06 0.55
C LEU A 113 12.05 -22.17 -0.41
N THR A 114 11.54 -22.18 -1.64
CA THR A 114 11.69 -23.32 -2.59
C THR A 114 12.89 -23.22 -3.52
N THR A 115 13.59 -22.07 -3.57
CA THR A 115 14.60 -21.84 -4.61
C THR A 115 15.97 -22.39 -4.24
N ALA A 116 16.46 -23.36 -5.05
CA ALA A 116 17.82 -23.89 -5.03
C ALA A 116 18.88 -22.78 -5.24
N SER A 117 20.03 -22.90 -4.57
CA SER A 117 21.06 -21.84 -4.49
C SER A 117 21.44 -21.23 -5.84
N ASN A 118 21.55 -22.03 -6.90
CA ASN A 118 21.97 -21.55 -8.23
C ASN A 118 20.96 -20.63 -8.94
N LYS A 119 19.65 -20.74 -8.67
CA LYS A 119 18.63 -19.85 -9.28
C LYS A 119 18.47 -18.52 -8.54
N ARG A 120 18.96 -18.43 -7.28
CA ARG A 120 18.86 -17.20 -6.46
C ARG A 120 19.67 -16.03 -7.04
N PHE A 121 20.67 -16.30 -7.87
CA PHE A 121 21.55 -15.27 -8.45
C PHE A 121 21.08 -14.71 -9.80
N SER A 122 19.98 -15.22 -10.36
CA SER A 122 19.42 -14.65 -11.60
C SER A 122 18.74 -13.30 -11.31
N MET A 123 19.07 -12.29 -12.11
CA MET A 123 18.44 -10.97 -12.04
C MET A 123 16.93 -11.03 -12.28
N GLU A 124 16.48 -11.93 -13.16
CA GLU A 124 15.06 -12.14 -13.45
C GLU A 124 14.32 -12.70 -12.22
N TYR A 125 14.91 -13.69 -11.56
CA TYR A 125 14.38 -14.26 -10.33
C TYR A 125 14.28 -13.21 -9.21
N TYR A 126 15.35 -12.41 -9.05
CA TYR A 126 15.39 -11.33 -8.09
C TYR A 126 14.29 -10.28 -8.34
N MET A 127 14.11 -9.86 -9.59
CA MET A 127 13.07 -8.90 -9.98
C MET A 127 11.67 -9.46 -9.73
N GLN A 128 11.43 -10.72 -10.09
CA GLN A 128 10.12 -11.36 -9.86
C GLN A 128 9.81 -11.49 -8.38
N LYS A 129 10.79 -11.92 -7.56
CA LYS A 129 10.65 -11.99 -6.11
C LYS A 129 10.33 -10.62 -5.52
N THR A 130 11.08 -9.59 -5.91
CA THR A 130 10.91 -8.21 -5.43
C THR A 130 9.54 -7.66 -5.81
N TYR A 131 9.07 -7.95 -7.02
CA TYR A 131 7.73 -7.58 -7.44
C TYR A 131 6.69 -8.26 -6.56
N ASN A 132 6.76 -9.58 -6.42
CA ASN A 132 5.79 -10.37 -5.68
C ASN A 132 5.72 -9.98 -4.20
N LYS A 133 6.87 -9.84 -3.52
CA LYS A 133 6.95 -9.56 -2.08
C LYS A 133 6.68 -8.10 -1.71
N THR A 134 6.85 -7.15 -2.62
CA THR A 134 6.81 -5.71 -2.25
C THR A 134 6.13 -4.82 -3.30
N ALA A 135 6.52 -4.90 -4.57
CA ALA A 135 6.02 -3.94 -5.55
C ALA A 135 4.54 -4.18 -5.93
N SER A 136 4.08 -5.43 -5.85
CA SER A 136 2.71 -5.86 -6.16
C SER A 136 1.67 -5.13 -5.30
N LEU A 137 1.91 -5.03 -3.99
CA LEU A 137 1.03 -4.34 -3.04
C LEU A 137 0.91 -2.87 -3.39
N MET A 138 2.04 -2.19 -3.63
CA MET A 138 2.05 -0.77 -3.95
C MET A 138 1.40 -0.47 -5.30
N SER A 139 1.76 -1.22 -6.35
CA SER A 139 1.27 -0.99 -7.71
C SER A 139 -0.24 -1.18 -7.81
N ASN A 140 -0.77 -2.28 -7.26
CA ASN A 140 -2.21 -2.57 -7.31
C ASN A 140 -3.02 -1.65 -6.38
N SER A 141 -2.45 -1.20 -5.26
CA SER A 141 -3.12 -0.21 -4.39
C SER A 141 -3.28 1.13 -5.11
N CYS A 142 -2.22 1.62 -5.77
CA CYS A 142 -2.28 2.83 -6.59
C CYS A 142 -3.29 2.70 -7.75
N LYS A 143 -3.31 1.56 -8.44
CA LYS A 143 -4.29 1.27 -9.48
C LYS A 143 -5.72 1.29 -8.94
N SER A 144 -5.94 0.67 -7.78
CA SER A 144 -7.25 0.60 -7.11
C SER A 144 -7.81 1.98 -6.76
N VAL A 145 -6.95 2.88 -6.26
CA VAL A 145 -7.33 4.27 -5.95
C VAL A 145 -7.78 5.03 -7.21
N ALA A 146 -7.08 4.84 -8.34
CA ALA A 146 -7.45 5.47 -9.61
C ALA A 146 -8.77 4.92 -10.17
N LEU A 147 -9.00 3.61 -10.06
CA LEU A 147 -10.26 2.97 -10.49
C LEU A 147 -11.45 3.41 -9.64
N LEU A 148 -11.28 3.54 -8.32
CA LEU A 148 -12.34 4.05 -7.43
C LEU A 148 -12.72 5.50 -7.72
N ALA A 149 -11.78 6.29 -8.23
CA ALA A 149 -12.03 7.66 -8.68
C ALA A 149 -12.72 7.74 -10.06
N GLY A 150 -13.01 6.61 -10.71
CA GLY A 150 -13.65 6.57 -12.01
C GLY A 150 -12.76 7.07 -13.16
N HIS A 151 -11.43 7.05 -12.98
CA HIS A 151 -10.50 7.41 -14.05
C HIS A 151 -10.42 6.33 -15.12
N THR A 152 -9.91 6.71 -16.30
CA THR A 152 -9.72 5.80 -17.43
C THR A 152 -8.72 4.69 -17.12
N ALA A 153 -8.82 3.58 -17.84
CA ALA A 153 -7.87 2.47 -17.73
C ALA A 153 -6.42 2.91 -17.96
N GLU A 154 -6.19 3.91 -18.83
CA GLU A 154 -4.87 4.49 -19.07
C GLU A 154 -4.29 5.15 -17.81
N ILE A 155 -5.08 5.97 -17.12
CA ILE A 155 -4.66 6.63 -15.87
C ILE A 155 -4.44 5.58 -14.77
N ALA A 156 -5.31 4.57 -14.68
CA ALA A 156 -5.15 3.48 -13.72
C ALA A 156 -3.85 2.68 -13.98
N MET A 157 -3.49 2.44 -15.24
CA MET A 157 -2.22 1.81 -15.60
C MET A 157 -1.00 2.70 -15.32
N LEU A 158 -1.11 4.02 -15.51
CA LEU A 158 -0.05 4.95 -15.10
C LEU A 158 0.15 4.94 -13.58
N ALA A 159 -0.93 4.87 -12.79
CA ALA A 159 -0.86 4.75 -11.34
C ALA A 159 -0.23 3.41 -10.90
N PHE A 160 -0.56 2.32 -11.59
CA PHE A 160 0.07 1.02 -11.39
C PHE A 160 1.58 1.08 -11.64
N GLU A 161 1.99 1.60 -12.80
CA GLU A 161 3.39 1.75 -13.16
C GLU A 161 4.12 2.69 -12.21
N TYR A 162 3.47 3.75 -11.73
CA TYR A 162 4.04 4.62 -10.71
C TYR A 162 4.37 3.83 -9.44
N GLY A 163 3.41 3.07 -8.88
CA GLY A 163 3.61 2.28 -7.67
C GLY A 163 4.68 1.19 -7.82
N LYS A 164 4.65 0.46 -8.95
CA LYS A 164 5.65 -0.57 -9.27
C LYS A 164 7.07 0.01 -9.32
N ASN A 165 7.22 1.11 -10.05
CA ASN A 165 8.51 1.75 -10.27
C ASN A 165 9.02 2.48 -9.02
N LEU A 166 8.14 2.96 -8.14
CA LEU A 166 8.53 3.58 -6.87
C LEU A 166 9.26 2.58 -5.97
N VAL A 167 8.73 1.35 -5.85
CA VAL A 167 9.35 0.29 -5.05
C VAL A 167 10.63 -0.23 -5.70
N CYS A 168 10.62 -0.51 -7.01
CA CYS A 168 11.81 -1.00 -7.70
C CYS A 168 12.97 0.03 -7.74
N LYS A 169 12.68 1.34 -7.66
CA LYS A 169 13.71 2.40 -7.65
C LYS A 169 14.52 2.51 -6.39
N SER A 170 13.97 2.13 -5.25
CA SER A 170 14.78 1.96 -4.04
C SER A 170 15.85 0.87 -4.20
N HIS A 171 15.85 0.13 -5.32
CA HIS A 171 16.88 -0.82 -5.74
C HIS A 171 17.71 -0.41 -6.98
N LYS A 172 17.74 0.88 -7.35
CA LYS A 172 18.48 1.58 -8.46
C LYS A 172 17.62 1.97 -9.69
N TYR A 173 17.65 3.28 -9.95
CA TYR A 173 17.42 4.04 -11.20
C TYR A 173 16.38 3.54 -12.22
N PHE A 174 15.20 4.20 -12.30
CA PHE A 174 14.51 4.43 -13.59
C PHE A 174 13.29 5.40 -13.51
N LEU A 175 13.44 6.67 -13.11
CA LEU A 175 12.38 7.67 -13.40
C LEU A 175 12.51 8.15 -14.87
N GLY A 176 12.22 7.25 -15.80
CA GLY A 176 12.01 7.61 -17.21
C GLY A 176 10.61 8.21 -17.40
N GLN A 177 10.58 9.40 -18.00
CA GLN A 177 9.47 10.22 -18.55
C GLN A 177 8.00 10.00 -18.11
N LYS A 178 7.48 8.77 -18.03
CA LYS A 178 6.06 8.48 -17.73
C LYS A 178 5.58 8.90 -16.34
N GLY A 179 6.48 8.91 -15.34
CA GLY A 179 6.13 9.39 -13.99
C GLY A 179 5.84 10.90 -13.94
N LYS A 180 6.46 11.70 -14.81
CA LYS A 180 6.22 13.15 -14.90
C LYS A 180 4.88 13.48 -15.56
N GLU A 181 4.44 12.62 -16.47
CA GLU A 181 3.16 12.75 -17.15
C GLU A 181 1.99 12.39 -16.21
N PHE A 182 2.15 11.37 -15.38
CA PHE A 182 1.20 11.06 -14.30
C PHE A 182 1.04 12.22 -13.31
N LEU A 183 2.16 12.82 -12.86
CA LEU A 183 2.15 14.00 -11.98
C LEU A 183 1.41 15.20 -12.59
N ARG A 184 1.33 15.28 -13.92
CA ARG A 184 0.64 16.35 -14.64
C ARG A 184 -0.86 16.07 -14.81
N VAL A 185 -1.26 14.79 -14.83
CA VAL A 185 -2.65 14.35 -15.06
C VAL A 185 -3.42 14.10 -13.76
N SER A 186 -2.74 13.80 -12.65
CA SER A 186 -3.41 13.56 -11.37
C SER A 186 -3.92 14.86 -10.76
N ASN A 187 -5.23 14.94 -10.51
CA ASN A 187 -5.81 15.99 -9.66
C ASN A 187 -5.16 15.94 -8.27
N GLY A 188 -4.92 17.10 -7.64
CA GLY A 188 -4.15 17.19 -6.38
C GLY A 188 -4.60 16.23 -5.27
N ASN A 189 -5.90 15.94 -5.16
CA ASN A 189 -6.45 14.98 -4.20
C ASN A 189 -6.00 13.53 -4.46
N LEU A 190 -5.92 13.09 -5.72
CA LEU A 190 -5.47 11.73 -6.08
C LEU A 190 -3.99 11.55 -5.74
N PHE A 191 -3.19 12.59 -6.00
CA PHE A 191 -1.76 12.59 -5.70
C PHE A 191 -1.49 12.53 -4.20
N GLU A 192 -2.19 13.34 -3.38
CA GLU A 192 -2.04 13.29 -1.92
C GLU A 192 -2.43 11.93 -1.33
N ILE A 193 -3.45 11.28 -1.90
CA ILE A 193 -3.90 9.96 -1.45
C ILE A 193 -2.92 8.87 -1.88
N MET A 194 -2.38 8.93 -3.10
CA MET A 194 -1.28 8.05 -3.50
C MET A 194 -0.04 8.28 -2.65
N LEU A 195 0.27 9.52 -2.28
CA LEU A 195 1.31 9.83 -1.30
C LEU A 195 0.95 9.31 0.09
N HIS A 196 -0.31 9.27 0.50
CA HIS A 196 -0.72 8.62 1.74
C HIS A 196 -0.49 7.11 1.66
N VAL A 197 -1.04 6.40 0.67
CA VAL A 197 -0.76 4.97 0.44
C VAL A 197 0.74 4.70 0.43
N THR A 198 1.50 5.58 -0.23
CA THR A 198 2.96 5.50 -0.28
C THR A 198 3.57 5.78 1.09
N LYS A 199 3.21 6.85 1.81
CA LYS A 199 3.78 7.21 3.13
C LYS A 199 3.45 6.18 4.21
N TYR A 200 2.24 5.62 4.21
CA TYR A 200 1.85 4.58 5.16
C TYR A 200 2.70 3.31 4.96
N VAL A 201 2.90 2.87 3.71
CA VAL A 201 3.71 1.69 3.40
C VAL A 201 5.23 1.99 3.41
N SER A 202 5.66 3.23 3.11
CA SER A 202 7.05 3.60 2.82
C SER A 202 7.89 3.97 4.03
N TRP A 203 7.35 4.27 5.21
CA TRP A 203 8.22 4.64 6.33
C TRP A 203 8.88 3.46 7.05
N ARG A 204 8.42 2.21 6.86
CA ARG A 204 8.94 1.06 7.61
C ARG A 204 9.38 -0.15 6.78
N THR A 205 8.95 -0.28 5.53
CA THR A 205 9.36 -1.38 4.62
C THR A 205 10.73 -1.14 3.97
N LEU A 206 11.15 0.12 3.84
CA LEU A 206 12.45 0.47 3.25
C LEU A 206 13.65 0.07 4.10
N TRP A 207 13.46 -0.17 5.41
CA TRP A 207 14.55 -0.53 6.31
C TRP A 207 14.88 -2.04 6.30
N THR A 208 13.93 -2.91 5.98
CA THR A 208 14.16 -4.37 5.96
C THR A 208 14.78 -4.89 4.67
N VAL A 209 14.69 -4.15 3.56
CA VAL A 209 15.36 -4.51 2.30
C VAL A 209 16.73 -3.82 2.13
N VAL A 210 17.15 -3.02 3.12
CA VAL A 210 18.45 -2.31 3.16
C VAL A 210 19.38 -2.86 4.25
N THR A 211 19.14 -4.07 4.78
CA THR A 211 20.23 -4.80 5.43
C THR A 211 21.12 -5.42 4.35
N PRO A 212 22.40 -5.06 4.27
CA PRO A 212 23.31 -5.66 3.30
C PRO A 212 23.37 -7.16 3.58
N ILE A 213 23.50 -7.93 2.50
CA ILE A 213 24.14 -9.24 2.53
C ILE A 213 25.48 -9.05 3.23
N ASN A 214 25.51 -9.26 4.54
CA ASN A 214 26.74 -9.42 5.30
C ASN A 214 26.98 -10.92 5.36
N MET A 215 27.43 -11.45 4.23
CA MET A 215 27.90 -12.83 4.12
C MET A 215 29.36 -12.78 3.71
N TYR A 216 30.20 -12.39 4.68
CA TYR A 216 31.61 -12.78 4.79
C TYR A 216 31.97 -12.84 6.28
N ALA A 217 31.71 -14.00 6.88
CA ALA A 217 32.49 -14.62 7.96
C ALA A 217 32.05 -16.09 8.04
#